data_AF-A0A970APE1-F1
#
_entry.id   AF-A0A970APE1-F1
#
_cell.length_a   1.000
_cell.length_b   1.000
_cell.length_c   1.000
_cell.angle_alpha   90.00
_cell.angle_beta   90.00
_cell.angle_gamma   90.00
#
_symmetry.space_group_name_H-M   'P 1'
#
loop_
_entity.id
_entity.type
_entity.pdbx_description
1 polymer ?
#
loop_
_entity_poly.entity_id
_entity_poly.type
_entity_poly.pdbx_seq_one_letter_code
_entity_poly.pdbx_strand_id
1 'polypeptide(L)'
;MSPEKRLVTNSDRQLSIDIATEKQKQNFPGKYKTKKLNFSETNMEISTFELLTKPIAPAIPSAPELAPVARRVVQGYFLTISNLEAIDLRYRIEFTVSLPVPADPNKILLNNAFLVVDVEGINTPVALTQQPGRPQVYRGFFRIPAHKTASVELLPILPASLTPGLLEVRGYVSLFLPPRRSWPVPVPQSEKPVKVLLNPEIRGTFLPNDFPSLTRNLPDFDQINYTLAIASGKALNEIPPEPGRPIIIDLPIVEPILEELRNGTLDSPSLDADNSEKAQMLVQLLAQLDMKDVNLKALNTVMDKFDIPVRMSRS
;
A
#
# COMPACT_ATOMS: atom_id res chain seq x y z
N MET A 1 -30.29 -29.78 -65.68
CA MET A 1 -29.93 -28.47 -66.27
C MET A 1 -30.55 -27.37 -65.40
N SER A 2 -29.81 -26.28 -65.28
CA SER A 2 -29.93 -25.13 -64.36
C SER A 2 -31.30 -24.43 -64.32
N PRO A 3 -31.57 -23.56 -63.32
CA PRO A 3 -31.21 -22.16 -63.56
C PRO A 3 -30.41 -21.46 -62.45
N GLU A 4 -29.54 -20.58 -62.94
CA GLU A 4 -28.70 -19.58 -62.30
C GLU A 4 -29.30 -18.86 -61.09
N LYS A 5 -28.57 -18.87 -59.98
CA LYS A 5 -28.62 -17.82 -58.95
C LYS A 5 -27.54 -16.79 -59.28
N ARG A 6 -27.95 -15.56 -59.61
CA ARG A 6 -27.05 -14.41 -59.73
C ARG A 6 -26.97 -13.66 -58.41
N LEU A 7 -25.73 -13.37 -57.98
CA LEU A 7 -25.35 -12.64 -56.78
C LEU A 7 -25.77 -11.15 -56.84
N VAL A 8 -26.11 -10.59 -55.68
CA VAL A 8 -25.91 -9.16 -55.39
C VAL A 8 -25.14 -9.05 -54.07
N THR A 9 -24.06 -8.29 -54.12
CA THR A 9 -22.99 -8.16 -53.14
C THR A 9 -23.30 -7.17 -52.02
N ASN A 10 -22.62 -7.38 -50.89
CA ASN A 10 -22.47 -6.46 -49.76
C ASN A 10 -21.88 -5.11 -50.21
N SER A 11 -22.64 -4.03 -50.07
CA SER A 11 -22.12 -2.69 -49.80
C SER A 11 -23.19 -1.89 -49.06
N ASP A 12 -22.79 -1.33 -47.91
CA ASP A 12 -23.47 -0.30 -47.11
C ASP A 12 -24.69 -0.72 -46.27
N ARG A 13 -24.40 -1.26 -45.07
CA ARG A 13 -25.29 -1.13 -43.90
C ARG A 13 -24.77 -0.03 -42.98
N GLN A 14 -25.11 1.23 -43.30
CA GLN A 14 -25.24 2.26 -42.27
C GLN A 14 -26.57 2.04 -41.56
N LEU A 15 -26.52 1.63 -40.29
CA LEU A 15 -27.68 1.61 -39.39
C LEU A 15 -27.78 2.99 -38.73
N SER A 16 -28.57 3.87 -39.33
CA SER A 16 -29.11 5.06 -38.70
C SER A 16 -30.31 4.65 -37.83
N ILE A 17 -30.16 4.74 -36.50
CA ILE A 17 -31.30 4.60 -35.58
C ILE A 17 -31.80 6.00 -35.25
N ASP A 18 -32.90 6.38 -35.89
CA ASP A 18 -33.72 7.53 -35.50
C ASP A 18 -34.45 7.21 -34.19
N ILE A 19 -34.08 7.90 -33.11
CA ILE A 19 -34.84 7.86 -31.86
C ILE A 19 -35.90 8.97 -31.92
N ALA A 20 -37.10 8.59 -32.39
CA ALA A 20 -38.28 9.41 -32.27
C ALA A 20 -38.63 9.64 -30.78
N THR A 21 -38.82 10.90 -30.45
CA THR A 21 -39.09 11.41 -29.11
C THR A 21 -40.55 11.17 -28.74
N GLU A 22 -40.83 10.31 -27.75
CA GLU A 22 -42.17 10.21 -27.16
C GLU A 22 -42.09 10.49 -25.65
N LYS A 23 -42.57 11.70 -25.28
CA LYS A 23 -42.72 12.15 -23.90
C LYS A 23 -43.84 11.35 -23.21
N GLN A 24 -43.50 10.26 -22.54
CA GLN A 24 -44.29 9.78 -21.42
C GLN A 24 -43.65 10.21 -20.10
N LYS A 25 -44.25 11.23 -19.47
CA LYS A 25 -43.98 11.59 -18.07
C LYS A 25 -44.55 10.49 -17.17
N GLN A 26 -43.76 9.46 -16.88
CA GLN A 26 -43.98 8.65 -15.68
C GLN A 26 -43.47 9.45 -14.48
N ASN A 27 -44.41 9.95 -13.68
CA ASN A 27 -44.14 10.52 -12.36
C ASN A 27 -43.69 9.39 -11.41
N PHE A 28 -42.38 9.20 -11.27
CA PHE A 28 -41.81 8.43 -10.18
C PHE A 28 -41.58 9.36 -8.98
N PRO A 29 -42.30 9.20 -7.85
CA PRO A 29 -42.01 9.94 -6.64
C PRO A 29 -40.81 9.26 -5.95
N GLY A 30 -39.62 9.70 -6.29
CA GLY A 30 -38.40 9.25 -5.66
C GLY A 30 -37.24 10.13 -6.08
N LYS A 31 -36.84 11.06 -5.21
CA LYS A 31 -35.53 11.72 -5.33
C LYS A 31 -34.46 10.64 -5.25
N TYR A 32 -34.02 10.11 -6.38
CA TYR A 32 -32.76 9.39 -6.46
C TYR A 32 -31.66 10.42 -6.20
N LYS A 33 -31.29 10.58 -4.93
CA LYS A 33 -29.97 11.08 -4.58
C LYS A 33 -29.00 10.11 -5.28
N THR A 34 -28.30 10.58 -6.30
CA THR A 34 -27.07 9.95 -6.76
C THR A 34 -26.18 9.84 -5.53
N LYS A 35 -26.12 8.63 -4.97
CA LYS A 35 -25.20 8.29 -3.90
C LYS A 35 -23.83 8.41 -4.56
N LYS A 36 -23.15 9.56 -4.37
CA LYS A 36 -21.73 9.68 -4.71
C LYS A 36 -21.08 8.43 -4.14
N LEU A 37 -20.37 7.68 -4.98
CA LEU A 37 -19.49 6.62 -4.50
C LEU A 37 -18.60 7.28 -3.46
N ASN A 38 -18.70 6.79 -2.22
CA ASN A 38 -17.89 7.25 -1.10
C ASN A 38 -16.45 6.83 -1.38
N PHE A 39 -15.75 7.54 -2.25
CA PHE A 39 -14.31 7.70 -2.06
C PHE A 39 -14.17 8.33 -0.68
N SER A 40 -13.36 7.75 0.21
CA SER A 40 -13.09 8.45 1.47
C SER A 40 -12.50 9.81 1.08
N GLU A 41 -12.99 10.90 1.67
CA GLU A 41 -12.69 12.27 1.24
C GLU A 41 -11.19 12.62 1.33
N THR A 42 -10.36 11.71 1.85
CA THR A 42 -8.95 11.89 2.14
C THR A 42 -8.04 10.83 1.53
N ASN A 43 -8.58 9.86 0.75
CA ASN A 43 -7.78 8.78 0.17
C ASN A 43 -8.23 8.39 -1.23
N MET A 44 -7.39 7.61 -1.90
CA MET A 44 -7.72 6.96 -3.16
C MET A 44 -7.43 5.45 -3.07
N GLU A 45 -8.44 4.63 -3.31
CA GLU A 45 -8.24 3.20 -3.58
C GLU A 45 -7.68 3.00 -4.99
N ILE A 46 -6.63 2.19 -5.12
CA ILE A 46 -5.89 2.01 -6.37
C ILE A 46 -6.31 0.72 -7.06
N SER A 47 -6.03 -0.42 -6.44
CA SER A 47 -6.29 -1.74 -7.01
C SER A 47 -6.25 -2.81 -5.92
N THR A 48 -6.65 -4.02 -6.27
CA THR A 48 -6.27 -5.21 -5.51
C THR A 48 -4.75 -5.44 -5.61
N PHE A 49 -4.20 -6.29 -4.75
CA PHE A 49 -2.85 -6.83 -4.91
C PHE A 49 -2.78 -8.29 -4.45
N GLU A 50 -1.78 -9.00 -4.95
CA GLU A 50 -1.39 -10.32 -4.49
C GLU A 50 0.14 -10.43 -4.37
N LEU A 51 0.61 -11.02 -3.27
CA LEU A 51 1.98 -11.50 -3.11
C LEU A 51 1.91 -13.02 -2.95
N LEU A 52 2.61 -13.74 -3.83
CA LEU A 52 2.51 -15.19 -3.90
C LEU A 52 3.89 -15.83 -4.02
N THR A 53 4.11 -16.86 -3.21
CA THR A 53 5.23 -17.80 -3.32
C THR A 53 4.67 -19.22 -3.24
N LYS A 54 4.24 -19.78 -4.37
CA LYS A 54 3.48 -21.04 -4.41
C LYS A 54 3.76 -21.89 -5.65
N PRO A 55 3.51 -23.22 -5.62
CA PRO A 55 3.46 -24.03 -6.83
C PRO A 55 2.37 -23.53 -7.80
N ILE A 56 2.62 -23.61 -9.10
CA ILE A 56 1.64 -23.23 -10.13
C ILE A 56 0.67 -24.36 -10.48
N ALA A 57 1.03 -25.59 -10.16
CA ALA A 57 0.21 -26.78 -10.38
C ALA A 57 0.09 -27.57 -9.06
N PRO A 58 -1.05 -28.24 -8.81
CA PRO A 58 -1.19 -29.17 -7.70
C PRO A 58 -0.15 -30.28 -7.79
N ALA A 59 0.41 -30.69 -6.65
CA ALA A 59 1.15 -31.96 -6.61
C ALA A 59 0.14 -33.10 -6.75
N ILE A 60 0.25 -33.89 -7.82
CA ILE A 60 -0.60 -35.06 -8.06
C ILE A 60 0.26 -36.30 -7.75
N PRO A 61 0.08 -36.96 -6.57
CA PRO A 61 0.92 -38.09 -6.18
C PRO A 61 0.85 -39.27 -7.17
N SER A 62 -0.27 -39.41 -7.89
CA SER A 62 -0.49 -40.46 -8.87
C SER A 62 0.09 -40.16 -10.27
N ALA A 63 0.72 -39.00 -10.47
CA ALA A 63 1.28 -38.58 -11.76
C ALA A 63 2.69 -37.94 -11.57
N PRO A 64 3.68 -38.70 -11.08
CA PRO A 64 5.04 -38.20 -10.84
C PRO A 64 5.74 -37.67 -12.11
N GLU A 65 5.32 -38.10 -13.30
CA GLU A 65 5.76 -37.59 -14.59
C GLU A 65 5.42 -36.10 -14.81
N LEU A 66 4.48 -35.54 -14.05
CA LEU A 66 4.15 -34.11 -14.06
C LEU A 66 4.98 -33.28 -13.07
N ALA A 67 5.81 -33.91 -12.24
CA ALA A 67 6.71 -33.20 -11.33
C ALA A 67 7.69 -32.22 -12.02
N PRO A 68 8.19 -32.48 -13.26
CA PRO A 68 9.05 -31.55 -13.98
C PRO A 68 8.34 -30.29 -14.51
N VAL A 69 7.02 -30.34 -14.74
CA VAL A 69 6.22 -29.17 -15.17
C VAL A 69 5.69 -28.35 -13.99
N ALA A 70 5.73 -28.91 -12.78
CA ALA A 70 5.46 -28.15 -11.59
C ALA A 70 6.59 -27.12 -11.40
N ARG A 71 6.24 -25.85 -11.53
CA ARG A 71 7.09 -24.70 -11.21
C ARG A 71 6.54 -24.00 -9.96
N ARG A 72 7.33 -23.11 -9.38
CA ARG A 72 6.88 -22.20 -8.33
C ARG A 72 6.81 -20.79 -8.91
N VAL A 73 5.78 -20.05 -8.56
CA VAL A 73 5.69 -18.62 -8.87
C VAL A 73 6.16 -17.83 -7.66
N VAL A 74 6.97 -16.79 -7.92
CA VAL A 74 7.26 -15.69 -7.01
C VAL A 74 6.67 -14.43 -7.62
N GLN A 75 5.67 -13.83 -6.98
CA GLN A 75 4.96 -12.65 -7.47
C GLN A 75 5.06 -11.49 -6.48
N GLY A 76 5.35 -10.32 -7.03
CA GLY A 76 5.32 -9.04 -6.35
C GLY A 76 4.31 -8.09 -6.98
N TYR A 77 3.93 -7.07 -6.21
CA TYR A 77 3.07 -5.99 -6.66
C TYR A 77 3.90 -4.76 -7.01
N PHE A 78 3.61 -4.16 -8.15
CA PHE A 78 4.30 -2.99 -8.68
C PHE A 78 3.27 -1.90 -8.94
N LEU A 79 3.60 -0.67 -8.57
CA LEU A 79 2.77 0.49 -8.81
C LEU A 79 3.62 1.62 -9.34
N THR A 80 3.42 1.95 -10.61
CA THR A 80 3.98 3.16 -11.20
C THR A 80 3.12 4.36 -10.84
N ILE A 81 3.73 5.41 -10.30
CA ILE A 81 3.08 6.67 -9.91
C ILE A 81 3.84 7.84 -10.54
N SER A 82 3.20 8.61 -11.40
CA SER A 82 3.76 9.87 -11.91
C SER A 82 3.18 11.06 -11.16
N ASN A 83 4.03 11.85 -10.51
CA ASN A 83 3.66 13.14 -9.94
C ASN A 83 3.56 14.19 -11.07
N LEU A 84 2.37 14.66 -11.39
CA LEU A 84 2.19 15.67 -12.45
C LEU A 84 2.29 17.12 -11.96
N GLU A 85 2.46 17.33 -10.66
CA GLU A 85 2.57 18.66 -10.08
C GLU A 85 4.01 19.20 -10.15
N ALA A 86 4.13 20.52 -10.13
CA ALA A 86 5.41 21.25 -10.11
C ALA A 86 6.04 21.35 -8.71
N ILE A 87 5.55 20.54 -7.76
CA ILE A 87 6.05 20.48 -6.39
C ILE A 87 6.34 19.03 -6.02
N ASP A 88 7.30 18.86 -5.11
CA ASP A 88 7.59 17.56 -4.55
C ASP A 88 6.49 17.13 -3.59
N LEU A 89 6.02 15.90 -3.74
CA LEU A 89 4.92 15.36 -2.94
C LEU A 89 5.40 14.16 -2.13
N ARG A 90 5.03 14.15 -0.85
CA ARG A 90 5.17 12.99 0.03
C ARG A 90 3.89 12.18 -0.02
N TYR A 91 3.99 10.89 -0.30
CA TYR A 91 2.86 9.98 -0.34
C TYR A 91 2.90 9.05 0.88
N ARG A 92 1.71 8.61 1.30
CA ARG A 92 1.52 7.45 2.17
C ARG A 92 0.78 6.39 1.37
N ILE A 93 1.37 5.21 1.24
CA ILE A 93 0.71 4.03 0.67
C ILE A 93 0.26 3.13 1.81
N GLU A 94 -0.95 2.58 1.72
CA GLU A 94 -1.47 1.58 2.65
C GLU A 94 -1.81 0.30 1.89
N PHE A 95 -1.36 -0.83 2.41
CA PHE A 95 -1.75 -2.16 2.00
C PHE A 95 -2.69 -2.74 3.06
N THR A 96 -3.94 -2.96 2.69
CA THR A 96 -4.90 -3.64 3.56
C THR A 96 -4.99 -5.10 3.16
N VAL A 97 -4.55 -6.01 4.04
CA VAL A 97 -4.54 -7.45 3.81
C VAL A 97 -5.84 -8.11 4.27
N SER A 98 -6.21 -9.21 3.61
CA SER A 98 -7.22 -10.13 4.13
C SER A 98 -6.57 -11.02 5.18
N LEU A 99 -6.92 -10.83 6.46
CA LEU A 99 -6.34 -11.64 7.53
C LEU A 99 -6.82 -13.10 7.43
N PRO A 100 -5.92 -14.08 7.53
CA PRO A 100 -6.28 -15.50 7.49
C PRO A 100 -7.09 -15.91 8.72
N VAL A 101 -8.05 -16.82 8.53
CA VAL A 101 -8.77 -17.50 9.62
C VAL A 101 -8.67 -19.01 9.38
N PRO A 102 -7.94 -19.78 10.23
CA PRO A 102 -7.23 -19.34 11.44
C PRO A 102 -6.02 -18.44 11.13
N ALA A 103 -5.53 -17.73 12.16
CA ALA A 103 -4.38 -16.85 12.03
C ALA A 103 -3.15 -17.61 11.53
N ASP A 104 -2.45 -17.04 10.55
CA ASP A 104 -1.28 -17.63 9.91
C ASP A 104 -0.21 -16.53 9.70
N PRO A 105 0.95 -16.61 10.38
CA PRO A 105 2.00 -15.62 10.24
C PRO A 105 2.63 -15.60 8.84
N ASN A 106 2.42 -16.63 8.02
CA ASN A 106 2.91 -16.70 6.63
C ASN A 106 1.93 -16.06 5.62
N LYS A 107 0.83 -15.46 6.09
CA LYS A 107 -0.20 -14.81 5.25
C LYS A 107 -0.44 -13.35 5.64
N ILE A 108 0.57 -12.73 6.25
CA ILE A 108 0.62 -11.31 6.57
C ILE A 108 1.88 -10.68 5.96
N LEU A 109 1.94 -9.34 5.86
CA LEU A 109 3.11 -8.66 5.27
C LEU A 109 4.28 -8.53 6.24
N LEU A 110 4.01 -8.49 7.55
CA LEU A 110 5.07 -8.35 8.55
C LEU A 110 6.08 -9.49 8.42
N ASN A 111 7.36 -9.15 8.28
CA ASN A 111 8.48 -10.09 8.11
C ASN A 111 8.44 -10.98 6.85
N ASN A 112 7.42 -10.86 6.00
CA ASN A 112 7.30 -11.65 4.77
C ASN A 112 7.39 -10.81 3.50
N ALA A 113 7.34 -9.48 3.61
CA ALA A 113 7.44 -8.58 2.48
C ALA A 113 8.31 -7.38 2.82
N PHE A 114 8.93 -6.80 1.80
CA PHE A 114 9.63 -5.53 1.90
C PHE A 114 9.14 -4.58 0.82
N LEU A 115 9.14 -3.29 1.14
CA LEU A 115 8.69 -2.22 0.26
C LEU A 115 9.91 -1.46 -0.26
N VAL A 116 9.95 -1.25 -1.57
CA VAL A 116 10.99 -0.48 -2.25
C VAL A 116 10.33 0.62 -3.07
N VAL A 117 11.02 1.75 -3.19
CA VAL A 117 10.64 2.81 -4.12
C VAL A 117 11.85 3.16 -4.99
N ASP A 118 11.62 3.21 -6.29
CA ASP A 118 12.57 3.69 -7.28
C ASP A 118 11.99 4.91 -7.99
N VAL A 119 12.73 6.02 -8.05
CA VAL A 119 12.35 7.25 -8.78
C VAL A 119 13.27 7.53 -9.97
N GLU A 120 14.54 7.11 -9.91
CA GLU A 120 15.60 7.49 -10.86
C GLU A 120 16.60 6.34 -11.14
N GLY A 121 16.15 5.09 -11.02
CA GLY A 121 16.96 3.88 -11.19
C GLY A 121 17.65 3.39 -9.90
N ILE A 122 17.32 3.94 -8.74
CA ILE A 122 17.87 3.54 -7.44
C ILE A 122 16.75 3.04 -6.52
N ASN A 123 16.80 1.74 -6.25
CA ASN A 123 15.92 1.07 -5.30
C ASN A 123 16.21 1.53 -3.86
N THR A 124 15.28 2.30 -3.30
CA THR A 124 15.36 2.77 -1.92
C THR A 124 14.39 1.98 -1.04
N PRO A 125 14.87 1.22 -0.04
CA PRO A 125 13.98 0.55 0.91
C PRO A 125 13.10 1.56 1.67
N VAL A 126 11.83 1.23 1.82
CA VAL A 126 10.85 2.00 2.59
C VAL A 126 10.36 1.13 3.74
N ALA A 127 10.33 1.69 4.95
CA ALA A 127 9.79 0.98 6.10
C ALA A 127 8.30 0.67 5.89
N LEU A 128 7.97 -0.62 5.92
CA LEU A 128 6.59 -1.11 5.89
C LEU A 128 6.14 -1.36 7.33
N THR A 129 5.31 -0.47 7.85
CA THR A 129 4.91 -0.48 9.27
C THR A 129 3.46 -0.92 9.41
N GLN A 130 3.17 -1.87 10.30
CA GLN A 130 1.80 -2.22 10.63
C GLN A 130 1.13 -1.06 11.37
N GLN A 131 -0.11 -0.75 11.05
CA GLN A 131 -0.85 0.31 11.72
C GLN A 131 -1.36 -0.17 13.09
N PRO A 132 -1.07 0.55 14.19
CA PRO A 132 -1.62 0.25 15.51
C PRO A 132 -3.15 0.22 15.50
N GLY A 133 -3.73 -0.74 16.24
CA GLY A 133 -5.19 -0.94 16.30
C GLY A 133 -5.85 -1.40 14.99
N ARG A 134 -5.09 -1.54 13.89
CA ARG A 134 -5.55 -2.00 12.57
C ARG A 134 -4.59 -3.07 12.03
N PRO A 135 -4.59 -4.30 12.59
CA PRO A 135 -3.61 -5.35 12.28
C PRO A 135 -3.59 -5.76 10.79
N GLN A 136 -4.65 -5.48 10.05
CA GLN A 136 -4.74 -5.72 8.62
C GLN A 136 -4.10 -4.63 7.75
N VAL A 137 -3.67 -3.50 8.30
CA VAL A 137 -3.18 -2.36 7.52
C VAL A 137 -1.69 -2.16 7.72
N TYR A 138 -0.95 -2.05 6.61
CA TYR A 138 0.48 -1.77 6.57
C TYR A 138 0.73 -0.52 5.76
N ARG A 139 1.58 0.38 6.26
CA ARG A 139 1.83 1.68 5.61
C ARG A 139 3.31 1.93 5.33
N GLY A 140 3.57 2.59 4.21
CA GLY A 140 4.87 3.11 3.82
C GLY A 140 4.78 4.59 3.45
N PHE A 141 5.87 5.32 3.62
CA PHE A 141 5.96 6.74 3.26
C PHE A 141 7.14 6.98 2.33
N PHE A 142 6.92 7.70 1.25
CA PHE A 142 7.96 8.03 0.27
C PHE A 142 7.70 9.39 -0.38
N ARG A 143 8.68 9.90 -1.12
CA ARG A 143 8.60 11.18 -1.81
C ARG A 143 8.77 10.94 -3.30
N ILE A 144 7.93 11.58 -4.11
CA ILE A 144 8.12 11.69 -5.55
C ILE A 144 8.36 13.17 -5.86
N PRO A 145 9.53 13.54 -6.41
CA PRO A 145 9.79 14.91 -6.81
C PRO A 145 8.82 15.41 -7.88
N ALA A 146 8.79 16.73 -8.07
CA ALA A 146 8.01 17.38 -9.12
C ALA A 146 8.27 16.75 -10.48
N HIS A 147 7.21 16.42 -11.23
CA HIS A 147 7.29 15.84 -12.58
C HIS A 147 8.10 14.53 -12.71
N LYS A 148 8.32 13.81 -11.60
CA LYS A 148 8.99 12.50 -11.62
C LYS A 148 8.00 11.36 -11.52
N THR A 149 8.47 10.19 -11.93
CA THR A 149 7.74 8.93 -11.86
C THR A 149 8.46 8.02 -10.88
N ALA A 150 7.71 7.33 -10.04
CA ALA A 150 8.22 6.32 -9.14
C ALA A 150 7.64 4.94 -9.45
N SER A 151 8.44 3.90 -9.31
CA SER A 151 8.01 2.50 -9.15
C SER A 151 7.96 2.19 -7.66
N VAL A 152 6.78 1.85 -7.15
CA VAL A 152 6.58 1.37 -5.77
C VAL A 152 6.39 -0.14 -5.82
N GLU A 153 7.26 -0.87 -5.14
CA GLU A 153 7.39 -2.32 -5.28
C GLU A 153 7.20 -2.99 -3.92
N LEU A 154 6.15 -3.80 -3.80
CA LEU A 154 5.93 -4.67 -2.66
C LEU A 154 6.34 -6.09 -3.05
N LEU A 155 7.47 -6.52 -2.53
CA LEU A 155 8.14 -7.76 -2.92
C LEU A 155 8.14 -8.77 -1.78
N PRO A 156 7.99 -10.07 -2.08
CA PRO A 156 8.10 -11.12 -1.07
C PRO A 156 9.55 -11.25 -0.59
N ILE A 157 9.72 -11.41 0.72
CA ILE A 157 10.98 -11.83 1.31
C ILE A 157 11.10 -13.33 1.07
N LEU A 158 12.09 -13.73 0.28
CA LEU A 158 12.32 -15.14 -0.02
C LEU A 158 13.18 -15.78 1.08
N PRO A 159 12.72 -16.86 1.73
CA PRO A 159 13.58 -17.65 2.60
C PRO A 159 14.69 -18.32 1.79
N ALA A 160 15.77 -18.71 2.48
CA ALA A 160 16.90 -19.42 1.88
C ALA A 160 16.49 -20.74 1.19
N SER A 161 15.40 -21.36 1.63
CA SER A 161 14.78 -22.52 0.99
C SER A 161 13.32 -22.21 0.65
N LEU A 162 12.97 -22.32 -0.63
CA LEU A 162 11.62 -22.06 -1.14
C LEU A 162 10.71 -23.28 -0.99
N THR A 163 10.12 -23.52 0.17
CA THR A 163 9.12 -24.58 0.29
C THR A 163 7.79 -24.21 -0.41
N PRO A 164 7.02 -25.18 -0.91
CA PRO A 164 5.66 -24.92 -1.40
C PRO A 164 4.76 -24.25 -0.35
N GLY A 165 4.00 -23.23 -0.74
CA GLY A 165 2.97 -22.60 0.12
C GLY A 165 3.52 -21.64 1.17
N LEU A 166 4.67 -21.02 0.89
CA LEU A 166 5.36 -20.12 1.83
C LEU A 166 4.65 -18.81 2.09
N LEU A 167 4.04 -18.22 1.05
CA LEU A 167 3.48 -16.88 1.15
C LEU A 167 2.27 -16.75 0.24
N GLU A 168 1.15 -16.35 0.84
CA GLU A 168 -0.04 -15.93 0.11
C GLU A 168 -0.68 -14.77 0.87
N VAL A 169 -0.44 -13.56 0.37
CA VAL A 169 -1.04 -12.34 0.92
C VAL A 169 -1.85 -11.68 -0.18
N ARG A 170 -3.12 -11.40 0.12
CA ARG A 170 -4.03 -10.73 -0.81
C ARG A 170 -4.71 -9.57 -0.12
N GLY A 171 -5.04 -8.54 -0.87
CA GLY A 171 -5.63 -7.35 -0.31
C GLY A 171 -5.91 -6.27 -1.34
N TYR A 172 -5.97 -5.03 -0.86
CA TYR A 172 -6.10 -3.84 -1.70
C TYR A 172 -5.14 -2.74 -1.25
N VAL A 173 -4.86 -1.82 -2.16
CA VAL A 173 -3.89 -0.74 -2.00
C VAL A 173 -4.59 0.61 -2.03
N SER A 174 -4.27 1.47 -1.07
CA SER A 174 -4.76 2.83 -0.98
C SER A 174 -3.59 3.82 -0.99
N LEU A 175 -3.80 5.00 -1.59
CA LEU A 175 -2.82 6.08 -1.65
C LEU A 175 -3.38 7.35 -1.02
N PHE A 176 -2.54 8.03 -0.26
CA PHE A 176 -2.88 9.23 0.47
C PHE A 176 -1.81 10.29 0.27
N LEU A 177 -2.23 11.55 0.38
CA LEU A 177 -1.34 12.70 0.40
C LEU A 177 -1.33 13.31 1.82
N PRO A 178 -0.47 12.79 2.74
CA PRO A 178 -0.46 13.20 4.14
C PRO A 178 -0.17 14.71 4.31
N PRO A 179 -0.52 15.33 5.44
CA PRO A 179 -0.17 16.73 5.65
C PRO A 179 1.35 16.90 5.79
N ARG A 180 1.86 18.06 5.38
CA ARG A 180 3.23 18.47 5.65
C ARG A 180 3.34 18.87 7.12
N ARG A 181 4.37 18.37 7.79
CA ARG A 181 4.70 18.79 9.16
C ARG A 181 5.08 20.27 9.11
N SER A 182 4.24 21.10 9.71
CA SER A 182 4.48 22.52 9.93
C SER A 182 4.12 22.83 11.38
N TRP A 183 4.89 23.69 12.02
CA TRP A 183 4.65 24.08 13.41
C TRP A 183 3.84 25.38 13.43
N PRO A 184 2.79 25.51 14.26
CA PRO A 184 2.29 24.57 15.26
C PRO A 184 1.27 23.55 14.74
N VAL A 185 0.75 23.73 13.52
CA VAL A 185 -0.31 22.89 12.94
C VAL A 185 0.18 22.29 11.62
N PRO A 186 0.07 20.97 11.41
CA PRO A 186 0.29 20.37 10.10
C PRO A 186 -0.55 21.08 9.05
N VAL A 187 -0.04 21.20 7.81
CA VAL A 187 -0.77 21.86 6.71
C VAL A 187 -0.90 20.91 5.52
N PRO A 188 -1.97 21.01 4.73
CA PRO A 188 -2.07 20.29 3.46
C PRO A 188 -0.81 20.51 2.59
N GLN A 189 -0.38 19.47 1.86
CA GLN A 189 0.73 19.60 0.90
C GLN A 189 0.36 20.41 -0.35
N SER A 190 -0.94 20.51 -0.64
CA SER A 190 -1.51 21.26 -1.76
C SER A 190 -2.85 21.86 -1.32
N GLU A 191 -3.27 22.95 -1.95
CA GLU A 191 -4.60 23.56 -1.74
C GLU A 191 -5.70 22.88 -2.56
N LYS A 192 -5.30 22.07 -3.55
CA LYS A 192 -6.18 21.35 -4.48
C LYS A 192 -5.77 19.88 -4.58
N PRO A 193 -6.68 18.98 -5.03
CA PRO A 193 -6.30 17.63 -5.40
C PRO A 193 -5.12 17.61 -6.36
N VAL A 194 -4.15 16.73 -6.12
CA VAL A 194 -2.96 16.58 -6.96
C VAL A 194 -3.20 15.55 -8.06
N LYS A 195 -2.68 15.80 -9.25
CA LYS A 195 -2.85 14.91 -10.40
C LYS A 195 -1.74 13.88 -10.46
N VAL A 196 -2.14 12.62 -10.65
CA VAL A 196 -1.22 11.50 -10.80
C VAL A 196 -1.63 10.57 -11.93
N LEU A 197 -0.65 9.98 -12.61
CA LEU A 197 -0.88 8.78 -13.43
C LEU A 197 -0.54 7.55 -12.58
N LEU A 198 -1.41 6.55 -12.62
CA LEU A 198 -1.22 5.29 -11.91
C LEU A 198 -1.20 4.13 -12.91
N ASN A 199 -0.32 3.16 -12.68
CA ASN A 199 -0.31 1.88 -13.38
C ASN A 199 0.07 0.76 -12.40
N PRO A 200 -0.91 0.09 -11.78
CA PRO A 200 -0.67 -1.08 -10.95
C PRO A 200 -0.44 -2.32 -11.82
N GLU A 201 0.51 -3.16 -11.43
CA GLU A 201 0.94 -4.36 -12.13
C GLU A 201 1.25 -5.50 -11.14
N ILE A 202 1.05 -6.74 -11.59
CA ILE A 202 1.66 -7.91 -10.96
C ILE A 202 2.79 -8.37 -11.87
N ARG A 203 3.98 -8.51 -11.28
CA ARG A 203 5.11 -9.15 -11.96
C ARG A 203 5.49 -10.41 -11.20
N GLY A 204 5.71 -11.47 -11.95
CA GLY A 204 6.06 -12.76 -11.39
C GLY A 204 7.18 -13.44 -12.15
N THR A 205 7.94 -14.24 -11.42
CA THR A 205 8.95 -15.14 -11.99
C THR A 205 8.55 -16.57 -11.66
N PHE A 206 8.56 -17.43 -12.68
CA PHE A 206 8.45 -18.86 -12.49
C PHE A 206 9.83 -19.45 -12.27
N LEU A 207 9.99 -20.08 -11.11
CA LEU A 207 11.19 -20.76 -10.68
C LEU A 207 10.98 -22.28 -10.84
N PRO A 208 12.00 -23.02 -11.29
CA PRO A 208 12.00 -24.47 -11.20
C PRO A 208 11.76 -24.96 -9.77
N ASN A 209 11.15 -26.13 -9.58
CA ASN A 209 10.87 -26.68 -8.24
C ASN A 209 12.12 -26.96 -7.39
N ASP A 210 13.25 -27.27 -8.02
CA ASP A 210 14.53 -27.54 -7.38
C ASP A 210 15.36 -26.27 -7.13
N PHE A 211 14.88 -25.09 -7.50
CA PHE A 211 15.60 -23.83 -7.23
C PHE A 211 15.75 -23.54 -5.72
N PRO A 212 16.90 -23.06 -5.23
CA PRO A 212 18.16 -22.91 -5.95
C PRO A 212 18.89 -24.27 -6.06
N SER A 213 19.02 -24.82 -7.27
CA SER A 213 19.78 -26.05 -7.52
C SER A 213 21.15 -25.69 -8.09
N LEU A 214 22.21 -26.14 -7.42
CA LEU A 214 23.60 -25.92 -7.85
C LEU A 214 24.04 -26.89 -8.96
N THR A 215 23.27 -27.94 -9.23
CA THR A 215 23.60 -28.98 -10.21
C THR A 215 22.99 -28.71 -11.58
N ARG A 216 22.14 -27.68 -11.70
CA ARG A 216 21.47 -27.35 -12.95
C ARG A 216 22.33 -26.41 -13.80
N ASN A 217 22.72 -26.87 -14.98
CA ASN A 217 23.60 -26.13 -15.90
C ASN A 217 22.94 -24.88 -16.52
N LEU A 218 21.60 -24.83 -16.60
CA LEU A 218 20.83 -23.65 -17.03
C LEU A 218 19.52 -23.54 -16.24
N PRO A 219 19.30 -22.45 -15.48
CA PRO A 219 18.02 -22.18 -14.86
C PRO A 219 16.93 -21.92 -15.93
N ASP A 220 15.79 -22.59 -15.80
CA ASP A 220 14.60 -22.38 -16.63
C ASP A 220 13.70 -21.35 -15.92
N PHE A 221 13.99 -20.06 -16.14
CA PHE A 221 13.21 -18.95 -15.61
C PHE A 221 12.28 -18.39 -16.67
N ASP A 222 11.01 -18.27 -16.31
CA ASP A 222 10.04 -17.54 -17.09
C ASP A 222 9.48 -16.36 -16.28
N GLN A 223 8.96 -15.36 -16.97
CA GLN A 223 8.39 -14.17 -16.34
C GLN A 223 6.97 -13.92 -16.84
N ILE A 224 6.17 -13.31 -15.98
CA ILE A 224 4.83 -12.80 -16.30
C ILE A 224 4.71 -11.37 -15.80
N ASN A 225 4.09 -10.52 -16.60
CA ASN A 225 3.65 -9.18 -16.18
C ASN A 225 2.25 -8.94 -16.73
N TYR A 226 1.36 -8.43 -15.88
CA TYR A 226 0.04 -7.98 -16.30
C TYR A 226 -0.42 -6.79 -15.45
N THR A 227 -1.16 -5.88 -16.07
CA THR A 227 -1.74 -4.72 -15.39
C THR A 227 -2.96 -5.12 -14.58
N LEU A 228 -3.17 -4.41 -13.47
CA LEU A 228 -4.35 -4.53 -12.63
C LEU A 228 -5.35 -3.43 -12.96
N ALA A 229 -6.64 -3.73 -12.76
CA ALA A 229 -7.67 -2.72 -12.91
C ALA A 229 -7.52 -1.63 -11.83
N ILE A 230 -7.47 -0.37 -12.26
CA ILE A 230 -7.51 0.79 -11.36
C ILE A 230 -8.95 0.98 -10.90
N ALA A 231 -9.19 1.14 -9.60
CA ALA A 231 -10.50 1.23 -8.99
C ALA A 231 -11.34 2.42 -9.54
N SER A 232 -10.67 3.50 -9.96
CA SER A 232 -11.33 4.64 -10.59
C SER A 232 -11.72 4.41 -12.05
N GLY A 233 -11.20 3.35 -12.70
CA GLY A 233 -11.31 3.11 -14.14
C GLY A 233 -10.51 4.11 -15.00
N LYS A 234 -9.65 4.94 -14.40
CA LYS A 234 -8.89 5.99 -15.09
C LYS A 234 -7.40 5.84 -14.82
N ALA A 235 -6.57 6.07 -15.84
CA ALA A 235 -5.12 6.20 -15.67
C ALA A 235 -4.75 7.50 -14.93
N LEU A 236 -5.39 8.62 -15.32
CA LEU A 236 -5.25 9.92 -14.66
C LEU A 236 -6.22 10.04 -13.48
N ASN A 237 -5.66 10.31 -12.31
CA ASN A 237 -6.38 10.38 -11.05
C ASN A 237 -6.03 11.66 -10.28
N GLU A 238 -6.92 12.03 -9.38
CA GLU A 238 -6.76 13.17 -8.48
C GLU A 238 -6.81 12.69 -7.04
N ILE A 239 -5.77 13.01 -6.26
CA ILE A 239 -5.68 12.63 -4.85
C ILE A 239 -5.92 13.88 -4.00
N PRO A 240 -6.97 13.90 -3.17
CA PRO A 240 -7.20 15.01 -2.26
C PRO A 240 -6.10 15.05 -1.18
N PRO A 241 -5.54 16.23 -0.85
CA PRO A 241 -4.64 16.39 0.28
C PRO A 241 -5.37 16.12 1.59
N GLU A 242 -4.75 15.37 2.50
CA GLU A 242 -5.27 15.23 3.86
C GLU A 242 -5.28 16.61 4.55
N PRO A 243 -6.37 16.97 5.25
CA PRO A 243 -6.41 18.22 5.98
C PRO A 243 -5.34 18.21 7.07
N GLY A 244 -4.57 19.28 7.12
CA GLY A 244 -3.74 19.58 8.27
C GLY A 244 -4.61 19.79 9.49
N ARG A 245 -4.67 18.82 10.41
CA ARG A 245 -5.42 18.93 11.66
C ARG A 245 -4.45 19.16 12.82
N PRO A 246 -4.80 20.00 13.80
CA PRO A 246 -4.05 20.05 15.05
C PRO A 246 -3.92 18.64 15.62
N ILE A 247 -2.75 18.32 16.16
CA ILE A 247 -2.59 17.10 16.95
C ILE A 247 -3.43 17.29 18.20
N ILE A 248 -4.61 16.67 18.25
CA ILE A 248 -5.42 16.60 19.46
C ILE A 248 -4.95 15.36 20.20
N ILE A 249 -4.17 15.59 21.26
CA ILE A 249 -3.81 14.52 22.19
C ILE A 249 -5.03 14.26 23.07
N ASP A 250 -5.58 13.06 22.99
CA ASP A 250 -6.61 12.62 23.93
C ASP A 250 -5.94 12.31 25.27
N LEU A 251 -5.92 13.29 26.18
CA LEU A 251 -5.26 13.23 27.49
C LEU A 251 -5.57 11.92 28.27
N PRO A 252 -6.82 11.41 28.32
CA PRO A 252 -7.14 10.11 28.89
C PRO A 252 -6.31 8.92 28.38
N ILE A 253 -5.87 8.94 27.12
CA ILE A 253 -5.07 7.86 26.51
C ILE A 253 -3.60 7.96 26.96
N VAL A 254 -3.14 9.16 27.30
CA VAL A 254 -1.73 9.44 27.62
C VAL A 254 -1.45 9.44 29.12
N GLU A 255 -2.44 9.76 29.95
CA GLU A 255 -2.31 9.80 31.40
C GLU A 255 -1.62 8.55 32.00
N PRO A 256 -1.91 7.31 31.57
CA PRO A 256 -1.23 6.13 32.08
C PRO A 256 0.28 6.12 31.78
N ILE A 257 0.67 6.55 30.57
CA ILE A 257 2.08 6.61 30.14
C ILE A 257 2.81 7.74 30.88
N LEU A 258 2.13 8.87 31.09
CA LEU A 258 2.63 9.99 31.90
C LEU A 258 2.87 9.58 33.35
N GLU A 259 1.96 8.82 33.94
CA GLU A 259 2.10 8.31 35.30
C GLU A 259 3.22 7.26 35.41
N GLU A 260 3.34 6.35 34.45
CA GLU A 260 4.46 5.39 34.40
C GLU A 260 5.82 6.08 34.23
N LEU A 261 5.88 7.17 33.46
CA LEU A 261 7.07 8.04 33.33
C LEU A 261 7.40 8.77 34.64
N ARG A 262 6.39 9.36 35.30
CA ARG A 262 6.55 10.08 36.57
C ARG A 262 7.02 9.15 37.69
N ASN A 263 6.51 7.92 37.70
CA ASN A 263 6.82 6.92 38.71
C ASN A 263 8.08 6.10 38.40
N GLY A 264 8.70 6.30 37.23
CA GLY A 264 9.93 5.63 36.82
C GLY A 264 9.75 4.13 36.54
N THR A 265 8.52 3.68 36.33
CA THR A 265 8.13 2.27 36.15
C THR A 265 7.96 1.88 34.68
N LEU A 266 8.24 2.81 33.75
CA LEU A 266 8.11 2.58 32.32
C LEU A 266 9.06 1.45 31.87
N ASP A 267 8.49 0.29 31.56
CA ASP A 267 9.27 -0.90 31.22
C ASP A 267 9.68 -0.87 29.73
N SER A 268 10.97 -0.74 29.49
CA SER A 268 11.61 -0.59 28.16
C SER A 268 11.19 -1.67 27.13
N PRO A 269 11.11 -2.97 27.48
CA PRO A 269 10.65 -4.01 26.55
C PRO A 269 9.19 -3.86 26.11
N SER A 270 8.34 -3.21 26.92
CA SER A 270 6.93 -2.96 26.59
C SER A 270 6.74 -1.85 25.54
N LEU A 271 7.75 -1.00 25.35
CA LEU A 271 7.77 0.04 24.31
C LEU A 271 8.29 -0.51 22.98
N ASP A 272 9.29 -1.39 23.03
CA ASP A 272 9.89 -2.04 21.86
C ASP A 272 8.98 -3.10 21.24
N ALA A 273 8.26 -3.86 22.06
CA ALA A 273 7.39 -4.94 21.59
C ALA A 273 6.04 -4.44 21.04
N ASP A 274 5.59 -3.25 21.47
CA ASP A 274 4.20 -2.85 21.29
C ASP A 274 4.01 -1.58 20.47
N ASN A 275 4.98 -0.64 20.32
CA ASN A 275 4.56 0.67 19.82
C ASN A 275 5.62 1.65 19.29
N SER A 276 5.66 1.77 17.95
CA SER A 276 6.03 3.03 17.28
C SER A 276 5.11 4.19 17.70
N GLU A 277 3.89 3.92 18.16
CA GLU A 277 2.91 4.93 18.58
C GLU A 277 3.22 5.52 19.97
N LYS A 278 3.41 4.70 21.01
CA LYS A 278 3.90 5.13 22.34
C LYS A 278 5.23 5.89 22.25
N ALA A 279 6.16 5.46 21.40
CA ALA A 279 7.40 6.21 21.16
C ALA A 279 7.15 7.55 20.44
N GLN A 280 6.27 7.59 19.42
CA GLN A 280 5.89 8.82 18.73
C GLN A 280 5.05 9.77 19.61
N MET A 281 4.18 9.23 20.46
CA MET A 281 3.36 9.94 21.44
C MET A 281 4.24 10.48 22.56
N LEU A 282 5.24 9.73 23.03
CA LEU A 282 6.26 10.21 23.94
C LEU A 282 7.04 11.37 23.32
N VAL A 283 7.53 11.23 22.09
CA VAL A 283 8.20 12.31 21.36
C VAL A 283 7.28 13.52 21.14
N GLN A 284 5.98 13.32 20.92
CA GLN A 284 4.98 14.39 20.77
C GLN A 284 4.66 15.08 22.10
N LEU A 285 4.60 14.35 23.21
CA LEU A 285 4.45 14.90 24.55
C LEU A 285 5.67 15.73 24.95
N LEU A 286 6.86 15.19 24.70
CA LEU A 286 8.13 15.87 24.96
C LEU A 286 8.28 17.16 24.15
N ALA A 287 7.64 17.25 22.98
CA ALA A 287 7.60 18.47 22.17
C ALA A 287 6.62 19.55 22.68
N GLN A 288 5.72 19.21 23.62
CA GLN A 288 4.71 20.12 24.16
C GLN A 288 4.92 20.50 25.64
N LEU A 289 5.78 19.80 26.37
CA LEU A 289 6.08 20.14 27.76
C LEU A 289 6.91 21.44 27.82
N ASP A 290 6.34 22.48 28.44
CA ASP A 290 7.05 23.73 28.75
C ASP A 290 8.19 23.43 29.75
N MET A 291 9.41 23.88 29.45
CA MET A 291 10.67 23.50 30.14
C MET A 291 10.79 23.98 31.59
N LYS A 292 9.73 24.54 32.17
CA LYS A 292 9.75 25.18 33.49
C LYS A 292 9.68 24.17 34.64
N ASP A 293 8.95 23.07 34.48
CA ASP A 293 8.70 22.11 35.58
C ASP A 293 9.20 20.67 35.33
N VAL A 294 9.84 20.40 34.19
CA VAL A 294 10.37 19.06 33.88
C VAL A 294 11.79 18.90 34.43
N ASN A 295 12.04 17.80 35.14
CA ASN A 295 13.38 17.40 35.57
C ASN A 295 14.21 16.95 34.34
N LEU A 296 14.88 17.92 33.70
CA LEU A 296 15.70 17.72 32.49
C LEU A 296 16.75 16.62 32.63
N LYS A 297 17.20 16.32 33.86
CA LYS A 297 18.12 15.23 34.12
C LYS A 297 17.45 13.87 33.90
N ALA A 298 16.26 13.67 34.44
CA ALA A 298 15.48 12.45 34.22
C ALA A 298 15.13 12.27 32.74
N LEU A 299 14.80 13.37 32.05
CA LEU A 299 14.52 13.37 30.63
C LEU A 299 15.73 12.95 29.79
N ASN A 300 16.90 13.57 29.99
CA ASN A 300 18.12 13.19 29.27
C ASN A 300 18.51 11.72 29.54
N THR A 301 18.31 11.23 30.77
CA THR A 301 18.54 9.81 31.11
C THR A 301 17.60 8.87 30.35
N VAL A 302 16.34 9.25 30.14
CA VAL A 302 15.40 8.49 29.32
C VAL A 302 15.83 8.53 27.84
N MET A 303 16.20 9.70 27.31
CA MET A 303 16.66 9.82 25.91
C MET A 303 17.94 9.01 25.65
N ASP A 304 18.84 8.97 26.63
CA ASP A 304 20.03 8.12 26.63
C ASP A 304 19.71 6.63 26.55
N LYS A 305 18.72 6.21 27.35
CA LYS A 305 18.32 4.81 27.42
C LYS A 305 17.68 4.31 26.11
N PHE A 306 17.22 5.23 25.26
CA PHE A 306 16.59 4.93 23.96
C PHE A 306 17.47 5.29 22.75
N ASP A 307 18.78 5.55 22.94
CA ASP A 307 19.71 5.94 21.87
C ASP A 307 19.23 7.12 21.02
N ILE A 308 18.43 8.01 21.60
CA ILE A 308 17.95 9.22 20.90
C ILE A 308 19.05 10.28 21.03
N PRO A 309 19.72 10.69 19.93
CA PRO A 309 20.91 11.54 19.98
C PRO A 309 20.55 13.02 20.15
N VAL A 310 19.70 13.33 21.13
CA VAL A 310 19.23 14.68 21.45
C VAL A 310 19.42 14.89 22.94
N ARG A 311 20.11 15.98 23.29
CA ARG A 311 20.31 16.43 24.68
C ARG A 311 19.64 17.76 24.88
N MET A 312 18.92 17.89 25.98
CA MET A 312 18.30 19.14 26.38
C MET A 312 19.07 19.73 27.57
N SER A 313 19.50 20.98 27.44
CA SER A 313 20.10 21.76 28.52
C SER A 313 19.35 23.10 28.66
N ARG A 314 19.26 23.63 29.88
CA ARG A 314 18.81 25.03 30.06
C ARG A 314 19.82 25.96 29.41
N SER A 315 19.34 26.96 28.67
CA SER A 315 20.09 28.15 28.30
C SER A 315 20.17 29.11 29.47
#